data_AF-A0A7L2FRJ0-F1
#
_entry.id   AF-A0A7L2FRJ0-F1
#
_cell.length_a   1.000
_cell.length_b   1.000
_cell.length_c   1.000
_cell.angle_alpha   90.00
_cell.angle_beta   90.00
_cell.angle_gamma   90.00
#
_symmetry.space_group_name_H-M   'P 1'
#
loop_
_entity.id
_entity.type
_entity.pdbx_description
1 polymer ?
#
loop_
_entity_poly.entity_id
_entity_poly.type
_entity_poly.pdbx_seq_one_letter_code
_entity_poly.pdbx_strand_id
1 'polypeptide(L)'
;HSCGTQENWFYDETSQNCCYQCPSGYVKKKACPQDPAADCMTCGPDQYLNNKSKKPQCDACVSCSKDLVEKQPCSLSSSRVCECRPGLFCQLPVVDSCSRCQQHSACKPGFGVKTRGTSTNDVTCEECPAGTFSDQSSSTDICKPHT
;
A
#
# COMPACT_ATOMS: atom_id res chain seq x y z
N HIS A 1 -0.62 40.99 -1.80
CA HIS A 1 -0.10 39.96 -0.89
C HIS A 1 0.45 38.79 -1.71
N SER A 2 1.58 39.00 -2.39
CA SER A 2 2.20 37.96 -3.23
C SER A 2 3.52 37.56 -2.61
N CYS A 3 3.62 36.30 -2.16
CA CYS A 3 4.90 35.71 -1.84
C CYS A 3 5.72 35.58 -3.12
N GLY A 4 7.04 35.70 -3.00
CA GLY A 4 7.95 35.59 -4.15
C GLY A 4 7.65 34.33 -4.98
N THR A 5 7.88 34.40 -6.28
CA THR A 5 7.54 33.37 -7.30
C THR A 5 8.36 32.07 -7.18
N GLN A 6 8.88 31.77 -6.00
CA GLN A 6 9.73 30.62 -5.73
C GLN A 6 8.87 29.43 -5.34
N GLU A 7 9.11 28.28 -5.97
CA GLU A 7 8.29 27.07 -5.79
C GLU A 7 8.23 26.68 -4.30
N ASN A 8 7.01 26.49 -3.79
CA ASN A 8 6.65 26.10 -2.40
C ASN A 8 6.53 27.21 -1.35
N TRP A 9 6.39 28.48 -1.73
CA TRP A 9 5.96 29.54 -0.81
C TRP A 9 4.46 29.82 -0.95
N PHE A 10 3.77 29.98 0.17
CA PHE A 10 2.36 30.37 0.21
C PHE A 10 2.13 31.48 1.23
N TYR A 11 1.14 32.32 0.99
CA TYR A 11 0.73 33.33 1.96
C TYR A 11 -0.23 32.69 2.97
N ASP A 12 0.10 32.75 4.25
CA ASP A 12 -0.78 32.29 5.33
C ASP A 12 -1.48 33.49 5.95
N GLU A 13 -2.80 33.53 5.80
CA GLU A 13 -3.64 34.61 6.35
C GLU A 13 -3.59 34.67 7.89
N THR A 14 -3.36 33.53 8.54
CA THR A 14 -3.31 33.44 10.01
C THR A 14 -2.08 34.15 10.57
N SER A 15 -0.93 33.97 9.93
CA SER A 15 0.32 34.64 10.28
C SER A 15 0.55 35.96 9.55
N GLN A 16 -0.34 36.34 8.63
CA GLN A 16 -0.22 37.51 7.75
C GLN A 16 1.16 37.61 7.07
N ASN A 17 1.73 36.46 6.71
CA ASN A 17 3.09 36.37 6.19
C ASN A 17 3.25 35.23 5.18
N CYS A 18 4.34 35.28 4.42
CA CYS A 18 4.72 34.23 3.50
C CYS A 18 5.40 33.08 4.24
N CYS A 19 4.86 31.87 4.11
CA CYS A 19 5.41 30.67 4.73
C CYS A 19 5.93 29.73 3.66
N TYR A 20 7.04 29.06 3.98
CA TYR A 20 7.53 27.96 3.17
C TYR A 20 6.77 26.67 3.49
N GLN A 21 6.35 25.96 2.45
CA GLN A 21 5.73 24.65 2.56
C GLN A 21 6.82 23.57 2.52
N CYS A 22 7.09 22.94 3.66
CA CYS A 22 8.00 21.81 3.73
C CYS A 22 7.52 20.68 2.78
N PRO A 23 8.43 20.07 2.00
CA PRO A 23 8.09 19.01 1.08
C PRO A 23 7.75 17.69 1.81
N SER A 24 7.26 16.70 1.06
CA SER A 24 6.98 15.36 1.62
C SER A 24 8.24 14.78 2.26
N GLY A 25 8.07 14.14 3.41
CA GLY A 25 9.16 13.64 4.24
C GLY A 25 9.74 14.66 5.20
N TYR A 26 9.17 15.87 5.26
CA TYR A 26 9.63 16.92 6.17
C TYR A 26 8.50 17.52 7.00
N VAL A 27 8.69 17.53 8.31
CA VAL A 27 7.80 18.16 9.28
C VAL A 27 8.22 19.61 9.50
N LYS A 28 7.25 20.53 9.51
CA LYS A 28 7.49 21.92 9.91
C LYS A 28 7.73 22.04 11.42
N LYS A 29 8.84 22.67 11.82
CA LYS A 29 9.14 22.96 13.24
C LYS A 29 8.35 24.14 13.80
N LYS A 30 7.87 25.02 12.92
CA LYS A 30 7.10 26.23 13.25
C LYS A 30 5.80 26.26 12.44
N ALA A 31 4.81 27.01 12.91
CA ALA A 31 3.54 27.15 12.21
C ALA A 31 3.72 27.70 10.78
N CYS A 32 4.61 28.69 10.64
CA CYS A 32 5.00 29.36 9.40
C CYS A 32 6.54 29.27 9.20
N PRO A 33 7.05 28.25 8.48
CA PRO A 33 8.48 28.14 8.17
C PRO A 33 8.98 29.31 7.33
N GLN A 34 10.18 29.81 7.63
CA GLN A 34 10.85 30.89 6.88
C GLN A 34 12.19 30.44 6.29
N ASP A 35 12.87 29.52 6.97
CA ASP A 35 14.13 28.94 6.49
C ASP A 35 13.90 27.45 6.20
N PRO A 36 13.88 27.02 4.92
CA PRO A 36 13.69 25.62 4.54
C PRO A 36 14.69 24.67 5.22
N ALA A 37 15.94 25.09 5.45
CA ALA A 37 16.98 24.24 6.04
C ALA A 37 16.83 24.11 7.56
N ALA A 38 16.45 25.21 8.23
CA ALA A 38 16.32 25.22 9.69
C ALA A 38 14.93 24.79 10.19
N ASP A 39 13.87 25.13 9.46
CA ASP A 39 12.47 24.99 9.89
C ASP A 39 11.77 23.74 9.35
N CYS A 40 12.36 23.03 8.39
CA CYS A 40 11.87 21.73 7.92
C CYS A 40 12.77 20.60 8.42
N MET A 41 12.19 19.67 9.20
CA MET A 41 12.90 18.52 9.76
C MET A 41 12.55 17.25 8.99
N THR A 42 13.55 16.49 8.54
CA THR A 42 13.31 15.21 7.87
C THR A 42 12.70 14.18 8.84
N CYS A 43 11.84 13.31 8.32
CA CYS A 43 11.34 12.16 9.06
C CYS A 43 12.45 11.18 9.43
N GLY A 44 12.30 10.50 10.55
CA GLY A 44 13.26 9.51 11.02
C GLY A 44 13.24 8.21 10.20
N PRO A 45 14.11 7.24 10.53
CA PRO A 45 14.05 5.89 9.98
C PRO A 45 12.68 5.24 10.21
N ASP A 46 12.19 4.49 9.24
CA ASP A 46 10.86 3.85 9.25
C ASP A 46 9.68 4.82 9.51
N GLN A 47 9.82 6.08 9.09
CA GLN A 47 8.77 7.09 9.15
C GLN A 47 8.61 7.80 7.81
N TYR A 48 7.39 8.27 7.55
CA TYR A 48 7.05 8.98 6.33
C TYR A 48 6.10 10.14 6.60
N LEU A 49 6.07 11.10 5.68
CA LEU A 49 5.07 12.15 5.65
C LEU A 49 4.72 12.49 4.20
N ASN A 50 3.47 12.27 3.81
CA ASN A 50 3.00 12.67 2.49
C ASN A 50 2.45 14.10 2.51
N ASN A 51 2.48 14.79 1.36
CA ASN A 51 1.93 16.15 1.21
C ASN A 51 0.39 16.23 1.43
N LYS A 52 -0.30 15.09 1.45
CA LYS A 52 -1.74 15.02 1.74
C LYS A 52 -2.02 14.97 3.24
N SER A 53 -1.01 14.68 4.06
CA SER A 53 -1.14 14.57 5.50
C SER A 53 -1.28 15.97 6.07
N LYS A 54 -2.40 16.21 6.73
CA LYS A 54 -2.67 17.48 7.43
C LYS A 54 -1.98 17.53 8.80
N LYS A 55 -1.30 16.45 9.21
CA LYS A 55 -0.68 16.35 10.53
C LYS A 55 0.72 16.99 10.51
N PRO A 56 1.11 17.70 11.59
CA PRO A 56 2.45 18.26 11.71
C PRO A 56 3.46 17.22 12.27
N GLN A 57 3.32 15.94 11.93
CA GLN A 57 4.19 14.88 12.44
C GLN A 57 4.32 13.75 11.41
N CYS A 58 5.45 13.06 11.40
CA CYS A 58 5.65 11.87 10.58
C CYS A 58 4.80 10.70 11.11
N ASP A 59 4.26 9.89 10.20
CA ASP A 59 3.59 8.64 10.52
C ASP A 59 4.61 7.48 10.44
N ALA A 60 4.42 6.44 11.24
CA ALA A 60 5.29 5.27 11.23
C ALA A 60 4.93 4.36 10.04
N CYS A 61 5.95 3.83 9.37
CA CYS A 61 5.78 2.82 8.32
C CYS A 61 5.26 1.51 8.91
N VAL A 62 4.34 0.86 8.20
CA VAL A 62 3.89 -0.49 8.57
C VAL A 62 5.04 -1.49 8.47
N SER A 63 5.02 -2.56 9.25
CA SER A 63 6.02 -3.63 9.20
C SER A 63 5.42 -4.90 8.61
N CYS A 64 6.09 -5.49 7.63
CA CYS A 64 5.65 -6.77 7.05
C CYS A 64 6.17 -7.92 7.93
N SER A 65 5.26 -8.72 8.47
CA SER A 65 5.60 -9.86 9.32
C SER A 65 4.73 -11.07 9.01
N LYS A 66 5.21 -12.26 9.41
CA LYS A 66 4.51 -13.55 9.22
C LYS A 66 4.26 -13.88 7.75
N ASP A 67 3.00 -13.94 7.34
CA ASP A 67 2.56 -14.28 5.98
C ASP A 67 2.63 -13.10 4.99
N LEU A 68 3.12 -11.95 5.44
CA LEU A 68 3.27 -10.76 4.61
C LEU A 68 4.66 -10.68 3.99
N VAL A 69 4.71 -10.14 2.78
CA VAL A 69 5.94 -9.78 2.07
C VAL A 69 5.92 -8.30 1.72
N GLU A 70 7.08 -7.67 1.79
CA GLU A 70 7.25 -6.28 1.36
C GLU A 70 7.14 -6.20 -0.16
N LYS A 71 6.21 -5.36 -0.63
CA LYS A 71 6.02 -5.06 -2.06
C LYS A 71 6.58 -3.70 -2.44
N GLN A 72 6.51 -2.76 -1.50
CA GLN A 72 7.13 -1.44 -1.65
C GLN A 72 7.83 -1.09 -0.34
N PRO A 73 9.08 -0.62 -0.39
CA PRO A 73 9.80 -0.21 0.81
C PRO A 73 9.21 1.07 1.40
N CYS A 74 9.47 1.28 2.69
CA CYS A 74 9.21 2.56 3.35
C CYS A 74 10.07 3.65 2.68
N SER A 75 9.47 4.82 2.43
CA SER A 75 10.18 6.00 1.94
C SER A 75 9.81 7.22 2.78
N LEU A 76 10.54 8.33 2.64
CA LEU A 76 10.22 9.55 3.37
C LEU A 76 8.82 10.11 3.02
N SER A 77 8.27 9.78 1.85
CA SER A 77 6.97 10.30 1.40
C SER A 77 5.84 9.27 1.39
N SER A 78 6.13 7.98 1.62
CA SER A 78 5.14 6.90 1.59
C SER A 78 5.44 5.80 2.59
N SER A 79 4.39 5.21 3.15
CA SER A 79 4.53 4.01 3.97
C SER A 79 5.09 2.85 3.16
N ARG A 80 5.65 1.86 3.86
CA ARG A 80 5.89 0.51 3.33
C ARG A 80 4.56 -0.09 2.88
N VAL A 81 4.54 -0.89 1.83
CA VAL A 81 3.36 -1.69 1.44
C VAL A 81 3.63 -3.17 1.61
N CYS A 82 2.77 -3.83 2.37
CA CYS A 82 2.82 -5.26 2.65
C CYS A 82 1.65 -5.98 1.97
N GLU A 83 1.93 -7.14 1.38
CA GLU A 83 0.89 -8.02 0.82
C GLU A 83 1.07 -9.45 1.31
N CYS A 84 0.00 -10.24 1.26
CA CYS A 84 0.09 -11.67 1.54
C CYS A 84 1.04 -12.36 0.55
N ARG A 85 1.85 -13.29 1.06
CA ARG A 85 2.75 -14.12 0.25
C ARG A 85 1.98 -14.98 -0.77
N PRO A 86 2.64 -15.46 -1.84
CA PRO A 86 1.98 -16.27 -2.86
C PRO A 86 1.22 -17.48 -2.28
N GLY A 87 0.04 -17.76 -2.83
CA GLY A 87 -0.87 -18.81 -2.35
C GLY A 87 -1.83 -18.36 -1.23
N LEU A 88 -1.73 -17.10 -0.80
CA LEU A 88 -2.66 -16.49 0.16
C LEU A 88 -3.27 -15.21 -0.43
N PHE A 89 -4.46 -14.86 0.07
CA PHE A 89 -5.12 -13.59 -0.17
C PHE A 89 -5.43 -12.86 1.14
N CYS A 90 -5.63 -11.55 1.06
CA CYS A 90 -5.95 -10.73 2.20
C CYS A 90 -7.44 -10.79 2.53
N GLN A 91 -7.78 -11.47 3.63
CA GLN A 91 -9.15 -11.56 4.11
C GLN A 91 -9.59 -10.28 4.83
N LEU A 92 -8.68 -9.64 5.56
CA LEU A 92 -8.96 -8.44 6.36
C LEU A 92 -7.94 -7.32 6.01
N PRO A 93 -8.24 -6.48 5.01
CA PRO A 93 -7.35 -5.42 4.57
C PRO A 93 -7.22 -4.31 5.61
N VAL A 94 -6.01 -3.76 5.71
CA VAL A 94 -5.71 -2.54 6.48
C VAL A 94 -4.88 -1.61 5.60
N VAL A 95 -4.72 -0.34 6.00
CA VAL A 95 -3.94 0.62 5.20
C VAL A 95 -2.51 0.10 5.00
N ASP A 96 -2.10 0.04 3.74
CA ASP A 96 -0.79 -0.42 3.27
C ASP A 96 -0.37 -1.84 3.71
N SER A 97 -1.30 -2.66 4.21
CA SER A 97 -0.99 -4.01 4.71
C SER A 97 -2.24 -4.91 4.78
N CYS A 98 -2.09 -6.11 5.34
CA CYS A 98 -3.20 -7.01 5.64
C CYS A 98 -3.12 -7.51 7.08
N SER A 99 -4.24 -7.46 7.79
CA SER A 99 -4.30 -7.97 9.17
C SER A 99 -4.45 -9.50 9.22
N ARG A 100 -5.05 -10.10 8.20
CA ARG A 100 -5.23 -11.56 8.10
C ARG A 100 -5.09 -12.07 6.67
N CYS A 101 -4.03 -12.82 6.43
CA CYS A 101 -3.86 -13.58 5.20
C CYS A 101 -4.53 -14.96 5.34
N GLN A 102 -5.21 -15.40 4.28
CA GLN A 102 -5.87 -16.71 4.21
C GLN A 102 -5.39 -17.46 2.97
N GLN A 103 -5.25 -18.78 3.07
CA GLN A 103 -4.90 -19.61 1.91
C GLN A 103 -5.96 -19.50 0.82
N HIS A 104 -5.51 -19.53 -0.43
CA HIS A 104 -6.41 -19.63 -1.57
C HIS A 104 -7.25 -20.90 -1.50
N SER A 105 -8.53 -20.77 -1.85
CA SER A 105 -9.45 -21.90 -1.96
C SER A 105 -9.01 -22.87 -3.05
N ALA A 106 -9.12 -24.16 -2.75
CA ALA A 106 -8.87 -25.21 -3.72
C ALA A 106 -10.15 -25.54 -4.50
N CYS A 107 -10.06 -25.62 -5.81
CA CYS A 107 -11.11 -26.16 -6.66
C CYS A 107 -11.13 -27.68 -6.50
N LYS A 108 -12.29 -28.21 -6.11
CA LYS A 108 -12.51 -29.65 -5.93
C LYS A 108 -12.46 -30.40 -7.26
N PRO A 109 -12.27 -31.74 -7.26
CA PRO A 109 -12.40 -32.55 -8.47
C PRO A 109 -13.71 -32.28 -9.22
N GLY A 110 -13.64 -32.27 -10.56
CA GLY A 110 -14.71 -31.82 -11.45
C GLY A 110 -14.77 -30.30 -11.67
N PHE A 111 -13.99 -29.51 -10.92
CA PHE A 111 -13.88 -28.07 -11.04
C PHE A 111 -12.43 -27.67 -11.29
N GLY A 112 -12.23 -26.65 -12.13
CA GLY A 112 -10.94 -26.03 -12.39
C GLY A 112 -10.92 -24.57 -11.98
N VAL A 113 -9.73 -24.02 -11.84
CA VAL A 113 -9.53 -22.58 -11.62
C VAL A 113 -10.02 -21.78 -12.81
N LYS A 114 -11.04 -20.95 -12.59
CA LYS A 114 -11.54 -19.96 -13.56
C LYS A 114 -10.72 -18.68 -13.49
N THR A 115 -10.59 -18.13 -12.29
CA THR A 115 -9.79 -16.93 -12.02
C THR A 115 -8.76 -17.25 -10.96
N ARG A 116 -7.50 -16.96 -11.24
CA ARG A 116 -6.40 -17.15 -10.31
C ARG A 116 -6.55 -16.19 -9.13
N GLY A 117 -6.30 -16.69 -7.92
CA GLY A 117 -6.24 -15.86 -6.73
C GLY A 117 -5.09 -14.85 -6.81
N THR A 118 -5.27 -13.71 -6.19
CA THR A 118 -4.27 -12.65 -6.02
C THR A 118 -3.95 -12.48 -4.54
N SER A 119 -3.05 -11.55 -4.20
CA SER A 119 -2.80 -11.17 -2.80
C SER A 119 -4.02 -10.54 -2.11
N THR A 120 -5.06 -10.17 -2.86
CA THR A 120 -6.28 -9.51 -2.35
C THR A 120 -7.56 -10.31 -2.60
N ASN A 121 -7.58 -11.15 -3.63
CA ASN A 121 -8.76 -11.94 -4.01
C ASN A 121 -8.47 -13.43 -3.96
N ASP A 122 -9.48 -14.20 -3.57
CA ASP A 122 -9.41 -15.65 -3.59
C ASP A 122 -9.55 -16.21 -5.02
N VAL A 123 -9.21 -17.49 -5.18
CA VAL A 123 -9.43 -18.27 -6.39
C VAL A 123 -10.93 -18.44 -6.63
N THR A 124 -11.34 -18.31 -7.89
CA THR A 124 -12.70 -18.69 -8.32
C THR A 124 -12.64 -19.97 -9.15
N CYS A 125 -13.56 -20.88 -8.87
CA CYS A 125 -13.64 -22.18 -9.53
C CYS A 125 -14.84 -22.22 -10.50
N GLU A 126 -14.71 -22.99 -11.57
CA GLU A 126 -15.80 -23.33 -12.46
C GLU A 126 -15.85 -24.82 -12.75
N GLU A 127 -17.04 -25.32 -13.07
CA GLU A 127 -17.21 -26.71 -13.49
C GLU A 127 -16.52 -26.95 -14.82
N CYS A 128 -15.87 -28.11 -14.96
CA CYS A 128 -15.17 -28.42 -16.19
C CYS A 128 -16.16 -28.64 -17.33
N PRO A 129 -16.04 -27.90 -18.46
CA PRO A 129 -16.90 -28.10 -19.61
C PRO A 129 -16.68 -29.47 -20.24
N ALA A 130 -17.67 -29.93 -21.00
CA ALA A 130 -17.62 -31.21 -21.70
C ALA A 130 -16.33 -31.33 -22.54
N GLY A 131 -15.65 -32.47 -22.41
CA GLY A 131 -14.34 -32.73 -23.03
C GLY A 131 -13.14 -32.31 -22.20
N THR A 132 -13.35 -31.75 -20.99
CA THR A 132 -12.29 -31.42 -20.03
C THR A 132 -12.57 -31.99 -18.63
N PHE A 133 -11.52 -32.22 -17.85
CA PHE A 133 -11.58 -32.74 -16.49
C PHE A 133 -10.59 -32.05 -15.55
N SER A 134 -10.85 -32.23 -14.25
CA SER A 134 -9.93 -31.92 -13.15
C SER A 134 -10.08 -33.02 -12.10
N ASP A 135 -9.01 -33.75 -11.79
CA ASP A 135 -9.02 -34.93 -10.92
C ASP A 135 -8.50 -34.64 -9.51
N GLN A 136 -8.02 -33.43 -9.26
CA GLN A 136 -7.34 -33.06 -8.02
C GLN A 136 -7.98 -31.83 -7.36
N SER A 137 -7.83 -31.76 -6.04
CA SER A 137 -8.16 -30.55 -5.28
C SER A 137 -7.00 -29.56 -5.37
N SER A 138 -7.14 -28.50 -6.16
CA SER A 138 -6.04 -27.56 -6.44
C SER A 138 -6.53 -26.11 -6.52
N SER A 139 -5.74 -25.19 -5.98
CA SER A 139 -5.96 -23.74 -6.10
C SER A 139 -5.32 -23.13 -7.35
N THR A 140 -4.65 -23.95 -8.17
CA THR A 140 -3.91 -23.49 -9.36
C THR A 140 -4.30 -24.18 -10.65
N ASP A 141 -4.84 -25.40 -10.57
CA ASP A 141 -5.10 -26.24 -11.74
C ASP A 141 -6.38 -25.80 -12.45
N ILE A 142 -6.26 -25.58 -13.76
CA ILE A 142 -7.39 -25.38 -14.66
C ILE A 142 -7.91 -26.74 -15.15
N CYS A 143 -9.12 -26.75 -15.74
CA CYS A 143 -9.61 -27.94 -16.42
C CYS A 143 -8.71 -28.33 -17.60
N LYS A 144 -8.34 -29.60 -17.69
CA LYS A 144 -7.43 -30.16 -18.70
C LYS A 144 -8.25 -30.98 -19.71
N PRO A 145 -7.88 -31.03 -21.01
CA PRO A 145 -8.58 -31.86 -21.99
C PRO A 145 -8.52 -33.35 -21.63
N HIS A 146 -9.58 -34.10 -21.93
CA HIS A 146 -9.53 -35.56 -21.85
C HIS A 146 -8.54 -36.10 -22.89
N THR A 147 -7.68 -37.04 -22.48
CA THR A 147 -6.89 -37.88 -23.39
C THR A 147 -7.62 -39.15 -23.75
#